data_AF-A0A9R1X7M2-F1
#
_entry.id   AF-A0A9R1X7M2-F1
#
_cell.length_a   1.000
_cell.length_b   1.000
_cell.length_c   1.000
_cell.angle_alpha   90.00
_cell.angle_beta   90.00
_cell.angle_gamma   90.00
#
_symmetry.space_group_name_H-M   'P 1'
#
loop_
_entity.id
_entity.type
_entity.pdbx_description
1 polymer ?
#
loop_
_entity_poly.entity_id
_entity_poly.type
_entity_poly.pdbx_seq_one_letter_code
_entity_poly.pdbx_strand_id
1 'polypeptide(L)'
;MKTVYLDKLSGGQKQLTFQYGDENKLSTWKFDQNESRKALANMLVVDELPFSFVESAGFRYYNSVTQPLFKVPCTTTSTTDVYQLFVDEK
;
A
#
# COMPACT_ATOMS: atom_id res chain seq x y z
N MET A 1 2.06 -22.70 10.61
CA MET A 1 3.13 -21.82 10.06
C MET A 1 2.67 -20.40 9.68
N LYS A 2 1.38 -20.10 9.47
CA LYS A 2 0.89 -18.73 9.17
C LYS A 2 0.91 -17.74 10.34
N THR A 3 0.98 -18.22 11.58
CA THR A 3 0.74 -17.40 12.78
C THR A 3 1.97 -16.64 13.30
N VAL A 4 3.19 -17.01 12.90
CA VAL A 4 4.43 -16.44 13.48
C VAL A 4 4.82 -15.10 12.85
N TYR A 5 4.32 -14.78 11.65
CA TYR A 5 4.67 -13.53 10.95
C TYR A 5 3.85 -12.31 11.39
N LEU A 6 2.64 -12.52 11.93
CA LEU A 6 1.76 -11.43 12.34
C LEU A 6 2.11 -10.87 13.74
N ASP A 7 2.76 -11.65 14.60
CA ASP A 7 3.13 -11.23 15.96
C ASP A 7 4.32 -10.26 16.02
N LYS A 8 5.10 -10.12 14.94
CA LYS A 8 6.33 -9.30 14.96
C LYS A 8 6.13 -7.83 14.56
N LEU A 9 4.90 -7.42 14.23
CA LEU A 9 4.58 -6.03 13.85
C LEU A 9 3.90 -5.24 14.98
N SER A 10 3.75 -5.84 16.17
CA SER A 10 3.15 -5.21 17.36
C SER A 10 4.11 -4.25 18.11
N GLY A 11 5.36 -4.10 17.67
CA GLY A 11 6.28 -3.12 18.23
C GLY A 11 6.17 -1.81 17.46
N GLY A 12 5.93 -0.69 18.16
CA GLY A 12 5.95 0.67 17.59
C GLY A 12 7.33 1.14 17.12
N GLN A 13 8.07 0.27 16.44
CA GLN A 13 9.39 0.53 15.92
C GLN A 13 9.27 1.43 14.69
N LYS A 14 9.84 2.62 14.81
CA LYS A 14 10.01 3.54 13.69
C LYS A 14 11.33 3.21 13.00
N GLN A 15 11.31 3.00 11.69
CA GLN A 15 12.52 2.70 10.92
C GLN A 15 13.11 4.00 10.38
N LEU A 16 14.42 4.21 10.56
CA LEU A 16 15.11 5.33 9.93
C LEU A 16 15.47 4.93 8.50
N THR A 17 15.15 5.79 7.53
CA THR A 17 15.47 5.55 6.12
C THR A 17 16.07 6.80 5.50
N PHE A 18 17.03 6.58 4.61
CA PHE A 18 17.48 7.59 3.67
C PHE A 18 16.41 7.75 2.58
N GLN A 19 16.05 8.99 2.25
CA GLN A 19 15.11 9.27 1.17
C GLN A 19 15.78 8.96 -0.17
N TYR A 20 15.05 8.33 -1.10
CA TYR A 20 15.56 8.06 -2.44
C TYR A 20 15.78 9.38 -3.18
N GLY A 21 17.04 9.69 -3.53
CA GLY A 21 17.43 10.90 -4.26
C GLY A 21 18.05 12.03 -3.41
N ASP A 22 18.13 11.89 -2.08
CA ASP A 22 18.85 12.84 -1.22
C ASP A 22 19.46 12.12 0.00
N GLU A 23 20.72 11.71 -0.16
CA GLU A 23 21.49 10.92 0.81
C GLU A 23 21.67 11.63 2.14
N ASN A 24 21.53 12.96 2.17
CA ASN A 24 21.71 13.78 3.36
C ASN A 24 20.43 13.98 4.18
N LYS A 25 19.27 13.49 3.70
CA LYS A 25 17.99 13.65 4.39
C LYS A 25 17.58 12.37 5.12
N LEU A 26 17.93 12.31 6.40
CA LEU A 26 17.47 11.26 7.30
C LEU A 26 16.01 11.52 7.69
N SER A 27 15.12 10.60 7.35
CA SER A 27 13.70 10.69 7.71
C SER A 27 13.25 9.46 8.48
N THR A 28 12.23 9.64 9.30
CA THR A 28 11.59 8.51 9.98
C THR A 28 10.54 7.92 9.05
N TRP A 29 10.74 6.69 8.61
CA TRP A 29 9.75 5.94 7.86
C TRP A 29 8.72 5.33 8.80
N LYS A 30 7.46 5.59 8.49
CA LYS A 30 6.30 4.96 9.10
C LYS A 30 5.37 4.55 7.97
N PHE A 31 4.87 3.33 8.05
CA PHE A 31 3.85 2.87 7.12
C PHE A 31 2.60 3.75 7.20
N ASP A 32 2.17 4.24 6.03
CA ASP A 32 0.91 4.97 5.85
C ASP A 32 0.01 4.17 4.89
N GLN A 33 -1.12 3.73 5.44
CA GLN A 33 -2.13 2.99 4.71
C GLN A 33 -2.76 3.82 3.58
N ASN A 34 -2.98 5.13 3.80
CA ASN A 34 -3.64 6.00 2.82
C ASN A 34 -2.72 6.23 1.63
N GLU A 35 -1.43 6.49 1.87
CA GLU A 35 -0.44 6.64 0.79
C GLU A 35 -0.31 5.36 -0.04
N SER A 36 -0.34 4.19 0.62
CA SER A 36 -0.34 2.90 -0.07
C SER A 36 -1.60 2.68 -0.92
N ARG A 37 -2.78 3.13 -0.45
CA ARG A 37 -4.03 3.06 -1.24
C ARG A 37 -3.98 3.99 -2.45
N LYS A 38 -3.43 5.21 -2.31
CA LYS A 38 -3.23 6.12 -3.44
C LYS A 38 -2.29 5.52 -4.49
N ALA A 39 -1.21 4.88 -4.06
CA ALA A 39 -0.29 4.17 -4.96
C ALA A 39 -0.99 3.02 -5.69
N LEU A 40 -1.80 2.23 -4.98
CA LEU A 40 -2.62 1.16 -5.60
C LEU A 40 -3.62 1.72 -6.60
N ALA A 41 -4.34 2.77 -6.26
CA ALA A 41 -5.32 3.40 -7.15
C ALA A 41 -4.64 4.01 -8.40
N ASN A 42 -3.47 4.63 -8.25
CA ASN A 42 -2.65 5.06 -9.40
C ASN A 42 -2.28 3.88 -10.31
N MET A 43 -1.83 2.75 -9.76
CA MET A 43 -1.53 1.55 -10.54
C MET A 43 -2.76 1.05 -11.31
N LEU A 44 -3.94 1.01 -10.68
CA LEU A 44 -5.17 0.59 -11.36
C LEU A 44 -5.53 1.49 -12.55
N VAL A 45 -5.30 2.80 -12.43
CA VAL A 45 -5.57 3.78 -13.50
C VAL A 45 -4.53 3.71 -14.61
N VAL A 46 -3.24 3.77 -14.26
CA VAL A 46 -2.13 3.83 -15.22
C VAL A 46 -2.02 2.53 -16.04
N ASP A 47 -2.21 1.39 -15.39
CA ASP A 47 -2.11 0.07 -16.04
C ASP A 47 -3.46 -0.44 -16.56
N GLU A 48 -4.52 0.38 -16.50
CA GLU A 48 -5.89 0.07 -16.91
C GLU A 48 -6.42 -1.28 -16.36
N LEU A 49 -6.08 -1.58 -15.10
CA LEU A 49 -6.44 -2.85 -14.49
C LEU A 49 -7.90 -2.85 -14.03
N PRO A 50 -8.60 -4.01 -14.12
CA PRO A 50 -9.94 -4.13 -13.56
C PRO A 50 -9.88 -3.96 -12.04
N PHE A 51 -10.88 -3.29 -11.44
CA PHE A 51 -10.91 -3.09 -9.99
C PHE A 51 -10.92 -4.39 -9.19
N SER A 52 -11.38 -5.51 -9.77
CA SER A 52 -11.31 -6.85 -9.17
C SER A 52 -9.88 -7.37 -9.01
N PHE A 53 -8.88 -6.73 -9.61
CA PHE A 53 -7.47 -7.09 -9.49
C PHE A 53 -7.01 -7.16 -8.02
N VAL A 54 -7.54 -6.27 -7.17
CA VAL A 54 -7.23 -6.22 -5.72
C VAL A 54 -7.70 -7.48 -4.97
N GLU A 55 -8.63 -8.24 -5.56
CA GLU A 55 -9.14 -9.49 -5.01
C GLU A 55 -8.41 -10.72 -5.56
N SER A 56 -7.52 -10.55 -6.54
CA SER A 56 -6.78 -11.67 -7.09
C SER A 56 -5.87 -12.32 -6.04
N ALA A 57 -5.87 -13.65 -6.00
CA ALA A 57 -5.08 -14.41 -5.03
C ALA A 57 -3.58 -14.13 -5.17
N GLY A 58 -3.09 -13.95 -6.41
CA GLY A 58 -1.70 -13.61 -6.70
C GLY A 58 -1.31 -12.25 -6.14
N PHE A 59 -2.11 -11.21 -6.39
CA PHE A 59 -1.86 -9.88 -5.84
C PHE A 59 -1.89 -9.87 -4.31
N ARG A 60 -2.88 -10.53 -3.70
CA ARG A 60 -2.99 -10.64 -2.24
C ARG A 60 -1.80 -11.35 -1.62
N TYR A 61 -1.33 -12.42 -2.26
CA TYR A 61 -0.13 -13.11 -1.81
C TYR A 61 1.11 -12.21 -1.93
N TYR A 62 1.32 -11.61 -3.10
CA TYR A 62 2.41 -10.67 -3.34
C TYR A 62 2.44 -9.57 -2.26
N ASN A 63 1.31 -8.90 -2.04
CA ASN A 63 1.20 -7.83 -1.06
C ASN A 63 1.45 -8.32 0.38
N SER A 64 0.99 -9.52 0.73
CA SER A 64 1.22 -10.09 2.07
C SER A 64 2.71 -10.30 2.39
N VAL A 65 3.53 -10.53 1.35
CA VAL A 65 4.98 -10.70 1.48
C VAL A 65 5.70 -9.36 1.44
N THR A 66 5.31 -8.47 0.54
CA THR A 66 6.01 -7.19 0.31
C THR A 66 5.63 -6.10 1.32
N GLN A 67 4.35 -5.95 1.64
CA GLN A 67 3.81 -4.95 2.56
C GLN A 67 2.74 -5.57 3.47
N PRO A 68 3.15 -6.33 4.50
CA PRO A 68 2.22 -7.07 5.38
C PRO A 68 1.30 -6.17 6.21
N LEU A 69 1.69 -4.91 6.42
CA LEU A 69 0.86 -3.92 7.13
C LEU A 69 -0.27 -3.38 6.25
N PHE A 70 -0.18 -3.52 4.92
CA PHE A 70 -1.17 -3.00 4.00
C PHE A 70 -2.43 -3.87 4.00
N LYS A 71 -3.53 -3.27 4.44
CA LYS A 71 -4.85 -3.87 4.33
C LYS A 71 -5.38 -3.65 2.92
N VAL A 72 -5.32 -4.69 2.09
CA VAL A 72 -5.82 -4.63 0.70
C VAL A 72 -7.31 -4.27 0.72
N PRO A 73 -7.73 -3.18 0.04
CA PRO A 73 -9.14 -2.79 -0.05
C PRO A 73 -9.95 -3.82 -0.84
N CYS A 74 -11.27 -3.78 -0.67
CA CYS A 74 -12.17 -4.49 -1.58
C CYS A 74 -12.38 -3.69 -2.89
N THR A 75 -13.02 -4.32 -3.86
CA THR A 75 -13.31 -3.70 -5.16
C THR A 75 -14.04 -2.35 -5.01
N THR A 76 -15.08 -2.28 -4.16
CA THR A 76 -15.87 -1.06 -3.97
C THR A 76 -15.05 0.08 -3.36
N THR A 77 -14.24 -0.19 -2.34
CA THR A 77 -13.32 0.81 -1.78
C THR A 77 -12.30 1.27 -2.80
N SER A 78 -11.78 0.36 -3.64
CA SER A 78 -10.80 0.71 -4.67
C SER A 78 -11.39 1.64 -5.74
N THR A 79 -12.66 1.41 -6.13
CA THR A 79 -13.39 2.33 -7.03
C THR A 79 -13.55 3.71 -6.39
N THR A 80 -13.91 3.78 -5.09
CA THR A 80 -14.00 5.05 -4.37
C THR A 80 -12.64 5.76 -4.29
N ASP A 81 -11.56 5.03 -4.01
CA ASP A 81 -10.21 5.60 -3.93
C ASP A 81 -9.75 6.19 -5.28
N VAL A 82 -10.04 5.50 -6.39
CA VAL A 82 -9.76 6.01 -7.75
C VAL A 82 -10.61 7.24 -8.06
N TYR A 83 -11.90 7.22 -7.69
CA TYR A 83 -12.76 8.39 -7.86
C TYR A 83 -12.25 9.60 -7.08
N GLN A 84 -11.79 9.41 -5.84
CA GLN A 84 -11.24 10.48 -5.03
C GLN A 84 -9.96 11.06 -5.65
N LEU A 85 -9.08 10.21 -6.19
CA LEU A 85 -7.90 10.66 -6.94
C LEU A 85 -8.28 11.58 -8.11
N PHE A 86 -9.30 11.22 -8.88
CA PHE A 86 -9.80 12.06 -9.98
C PHE A 86 -10.37 13.40 -9.50
N VAL A 87 -11.05 13.42 -8.34
CA VAL A 87 -11.57 14.66 -7.75
C VAL A 87 -10.44 15.56 -7.24
N ASP A 88 -9.41 14.97 -6.63
CA ASP A 88 -8.28 15.70 -6.07
C ASP A 88 -7.35 16.30 -7.15
N GLU A 89 -7.32 15.72 -8.35
CA GLU A 89 -6.57 16.22 -9.51
C GLU A 89 -7.29 17.36 -10.26
N LYS A 90 -8.58 17.57 -9.98
CA LYS A 90 -9.41 18.62 -10.58
C LYS A 90 -9.30 19.96 -9.86
#